data_AF-A0A0Q8Q6W5-F1
#
_entry.id   AF-A0A0Q8Q6W5-F1
#
_cell.length_a   1.000
_cell.length_b   1.000
_cell.length_c   1.000
_cell.angle_alpha   90.00
_cell.angle_beta   90.00
_cell.angle_gamma   90.00
#
_symmetry.space_group_name_H-M   'P 1'
#
loop_
_entity.id
_entity.type
_entity.pdbx_description
1 polymer ?
#
loop_
_entity_poly.entity_id
_entity_poly.type
_entity_poly.pdbx_seq_one_letter_code
_entity_poly.pdbx_strand_id
1 'polypeptide(L)'
;MRIRNGLLAAALLTAPLTACGSAAEPPPAAAPTKLEVRTSTEELTARLPKLGQIVGAHWQFDPHDNSGGRVPGPSDYYIDAVLRLQPGEVARLLKGREARDTALPKVSPVLAAFLPNGAVWLHSAKLDRELALADSATFWLDPASDSVYLSANNLSAPEISTPSAG
;
A
#
# COMPACT_ATOMS: atom_id res chain seq x y z
N MET A 1 48.06 -26.42 68.15
CA MET A 1 47.89 -27.25 66.94
C MET A 1 46.65 -26.76 66.20
N ARG A 2 46.69 -26.75 64.86
CA ARG A 2 46.00 -25.82 63.94
C ARG A 2 44.47 -26.00 63.77
N ILE A 3 43.79 -24.87 63.55
CA ILE A 3 42.39 -24.67 63.16
C ILE A 3 42.17 -25.14 61.71
N ARG A 4 41.04 -25.79 61.39
CA ARG A 4 40.51 -25.90 60.02
C ARG A 4 38.98 -25.89 60.01
N ASN A 5 38.41 -24.73 59.69
CA ASN A 5 37.05 -24.59 59.14
C ASN A 5 37.06 -25.07 57.68
N GLY A 6 36.03 -25.81 57.27
CA GLY A 6 35.81 -26.21 55.88
C GLY A 6 34.32 -26.16 55.54
N LEU A 7 33.97 -25.21 54.69
CA LEU A 7 32.63 -24.88 54.20
C LEU A 7 31.91 -26.06 53.52
N LEU A 8 30.58 -26.06 53.69
CA LEU A 8 29.58 -26.86 52.99
C LEU A 8 29.45 -26.45 51.51
N ALA A 9 29.48 -27.44 50.62
CA ALA A 9 29.05 -27.42 49.21
C ALA A 9 28.87 -28.89 48.80
N ALA A 10 27.99 -29.35 47.92
CA ALA A 10 26.90 -28.80 47.12
C ALA A 10 26.08 -30.04 46.68
N ALA A 11 24.78 -29.91 46.43
CA ALA A 11 24.05 -30.92 45.66
C ALA A 11 23.11 -30.22 44.68
N LEU A 12 23.38 -30.46 43.40
CA LEU A 12 22.73 -29.88 42.24
C LEU A 12 21.25 -30.31 42.13
N LEU A 13 20.36 -29.34 41.94
CA LEU A 13 19.00 -29.58 41.44
C LEU A 13 18.95 -29.21 39.95
N THR A 14 18.68 -30.22 39.13
CA THR A 14 18.48 -30.13 37.68
C THR A 14 17.11 -29.54 37.36
N ALA A 15 17.07 -28.51 36.53
CA ALA A 15 15.85 -27.94 35.97
C ALA A 15 15.65 -28.40 34.51
N PRO A 16 14.54 -29.06 34.15
CA PRO A 16 14.11 -29.12 32.76
C PRO A 16 13.33 -27.85 32.40
N LEU A 17 13.91 -27.02 31.53
CA LEU A 17 13.22 -25.91 30.88
C LEU A 17 12.12 -26.48 29.97
N THR A 18 10.90 -26.56 30.50
CA THR A 18 9.70 -26.67 29.68
C THR A 18 9.47 -25.29 29.06
N ALA A 19 10.09 -25.05 27.90
CA ALA A 19 9.79 -23.89 27.09
C ALA A 19 8.41 -24.12 26.44
N CYS A 20 7.35 -23.72 27.15
CA CYS A 20 6.09 -23.40 26.52
C CYS A 20 6.38 -22.29 25.51
N GLY A 21 6.50 -22.68 24.24
CA GLY A 21 6.39 -21.75 23.13
C GLY A 21 4.98 -21.18 23.14
N SER A 22 4.78 -20.09 23.86
CA SER A 22 3.70 -19.16 23.56
C SER A 22 3.98 -18.66 22.16
N ALA A 23 3.29 -19.25 21.18
CA ALA A 23 3.12 -18.64 19.89
C ALA A 23 2.52 -17.26 20.16
N ALA A 24 3.38 -16.24 20.12
CA ALA A 24 2.93 -14.87 20.07
C ALA A 24 2.13 -14.75 18.78
N GLU A 25 0.81 -14.73 18.92
CA GLU A 25 -0.10 -14.32 17.87
C GLU A 25 0.43 -12.97 17.33
N PRO A 26 0.71 -12.86 16.02
CA PRO A 26 1.11 -11.58 15.48
C PRO A 26 0.01 -10.56 15.82
N PRO A 27 0.36 -9.37 16.33
CA PRO A 27 -0.64 -8.37 16.67
C PRO A 27 -1.54 -8.14 15.43
N PRO A 28 -2.86 -8.02 15.60
CA PRO A 28 -3.75 -7.73 14.49
C PRO A 28 -3.22 -6.48 13.79
N ALA A 29 -3.01 -6.58 12.47
CA ALA A 29 -2.58 -5.46 11.66
C ALA A 29 -3.48 -4.26 12.00
N ALA A 30 -2.88 -3.20 12.55
CA ALA A 30 -3.62 -2.05 13.03
C ALA A 30 -4.54 -1.56 11.90
N ALA A 31 -5.83 -1.42 12.21
CA ALA A 31 -6.78 -0.87 11.26
C ALA A 31 -6.26 0.51 10.80
N PRO A 32 -6.24 0.77 9.49
CA PRO A 32 -5.61 1.98 8.96
C PRO A 32 -6.29 3.23 9.53
N THR A 33 -5.53 4.03 10.26
CA THR A 33 -5.99 5.32 10.78
C THR A 33 -6.29 6.27 9.62
N LYS A 34 -7.54 6.73 9.58
CA LYS A 34 -8.11 7.66 8.62
C LYS A 34 -7.19 8.88 8.40
N LEU A 35 -6.83 9.15 7.14
CA LEU A 35 -6.17 10.35 6.60
C LEU A 35 -4.63 10.47 6.67
N GLU A 36 -3.91 9.47 7.16
CA GLU A 36 -2.44 9.51 7.08
C GLU A 36 -1.94 9.43 5.63
N VAL A 37 -0.99 10.30 5.27
CA VAL A 37 -0.29 10.19 3.98
C VAL A 37 0.79 9.12 4.09
N ARG A 38 0.61 8.06 3.31
CA ARG A 38 1.56 6.97 3.16
C ARG A 38 2.52 7.28 2.02
N THR A 39 3.74 6.79 2.14
CA THR A 39 4.80 6.97 1.13
C THR A 39 5.31 5.66 0.53
N SER A 40 4.80 4.52 1.01
CA SER A 40 5.20 3.21 0.51
C SER A 40 4.82 3.03 -0.96
N THR A 41 5.82 2.71 -1.78
CA THR A 41 5.64 2.36 -3.20
C THR A 41 5.32 0.87 -3.39
N GLU A 42 5.72 0.01 -2.46
CA GLU A 42 5.60 -1.45 -2.57
C GLU A 42 4.14 -1.89 -2.64
N GLU A 43 3.28 -1.34 -1.77
CA GLU A 43 1.84 -1.66 -1.76
C GLU A 43 1.17 -1.31 -3.10
N LEU A 44 1.48 -0.14 -3.63
CA LEU A 44 0.89 0.31 -4.89
C LEU A 44 1.51 -0.41 -6.09
N THR A 45 2.78 -0.79 -6.03
CA THR A 45 3.43 -1.61 -7.07
C THR A 45 2.77 -2.98 -7.15
N ALA A 46 2.47 -3.61 -6.01
CA ALA A 46 1.77 -4.89 -5.96
C ALA A 46 0.34 -4.80 -6.55
N ARG A 47 -0.36 -3.67 -6.32
CA ARG A 47 -1.74 -3.46 -6.81
C ARG A 47 -1.81 -2.97 -8.26
N LEU A 48 -0.79 -2.27 -8.73
CA LEU A 48 -0.77 -1.58 -10.03
C LEU A 48 0.41 -2.02 -10.91
N PRO A 49 0.64 -3.33 -11.13
CA PRO A 49 1.85 -3.81 -11.80
C PRO A 49 1.97 -3.33 -13.26
N LYS A 50 0.86 -2.91 -13.87
CA LYS A 50 0.82 -2.41 -15.26
C LYS A 50 1.27 -0.96 -15.41
N LEU A 51 1.37 -0.19 -14.32
CA LEU A 51 1.92 1.17 -14.35
C LEU A 51 3.42 1.18 -14.70
N GLY A 52 4.12 0.07 -14.48
CA GLY A 52 5.58 0.02 -14.53
C GLY A 52 6.19 0.30 -13.16
N GLN A 53 7.45 0.75 -13.14
CA GLN A 53 8.17 0.98 -11.89
C GLN A 53 7.71 2.29 -11.21
N ILE A 54 7.10 2.17 -10.03
CA ILE A 54 6.77 3.32 -9.17
C ILE A 54 8.01 3.68 -8.33
N VAL A 55 8.58 4.84 -8.58
CA VAL A 55 9.80 5.34 -7.90
C VAL A 55 9.50 6.32 -6.78
N GLY A 56 8.25 6.78 -6.65
CA GLY A 56 7.78 7.59 -5.53
C GLY A 56 6.26 7.54 -5.42
N ALA A 57 5.75 7.62 -4.19
CA ALA A 57 4.31 7.63 -3.92
C ALA A 57 3.99 8.51 -2.72
N HIS A 58 2.87 9.22 -2.80
CA HIS A 58 2.18 9.86 -1.68
C HIS A 58 0.72 9.52 -1.82
N TRP A 59 0.13 8.82 -0.85
CA TRP A 59 -1.23 8.32 -1.00
C TRP A 59 -1.97 8.28 0.32
N GLN A 60 -3.30 8.42 0.25
CA GLN A 60 -4.19 8.37 1.40
C GLN A 60 -5.14 7.20 1.24
N PHE A 61 -5.53 6.62 2.37
CA PHE A 61 -6.55 5.60 2.46
C PHE A 61 -7.71 6.15 3.29
N ASP A 62 -8.91 6.17 2.74
CA ASP A 62 -10.13 6.55 3.45
C ASP A 62 -11.09 5.34 3.52
N PRO A 63 -11.19 4.67 4.68
CA PRO A 63 -12.19 3.64 4.88
C PRO A 63 -13.57 4.27 4.98
N HIS A 64 -14.50 3.85 4.13
CA HIS A 64 -15.89 4.27 4.19
C HIS A 64 -16.76 3.13 4.75
N ASP A 65 -17.30 3.34 5.94
CA ASP A 65 -18.29 2.41 6.51
C ASP A 65 -19.68 2.76 5.98
N ASN A 66 -20.12 2.01 4.97
CA ASN A 66 -21.49 2.08 4.44
C ASN A 66 -22.46 1.12 5.15
N SER A 67 -21.98 0.32 6.11
CA SER A 67 -22.77 -0.77 6.70
C SER A 67 -23.72 -0.31 7.81
N GLY A 68 -23.65 0.96 8.23
CA GLY A 68 -24.42 1.47 9.37
C GLY A 68 -24.16 0.68 10.67
N GLY A 69 -22.96 0.10 10.80
CA GLY A 69 -22.54 -0.70 11.96
C GLY A 69 -23.13 -2.11 12.05
N ARG A 70 -23.82 -2.62 11.02
CA ARG A 70 -24.40 -3.98 11.02
C ARG A 70 -23.43 -5.07 10.53
N VAL A 71 -22.37 -4.70 9.83
CA VAL A 71 -21.32 -5.62 9.36
C VAL A 71 -19.99 -5.12 9.92
N PRO A 72 -19.20 -5.95 10.62
CA PRO A 72 -17.90 -5.50 11.10
C PRO A 72 -16.94 -5.28 9.92
N GLY A 73 -16.62 -4.01 9.64
CA GLY A 73 -15.60 -3.57 8.69
C GLY A 73 -16.11 -2.48 7.71
N PRO A 74 -15.20 -1.66 7.14
CA PRO A 74 -15.59 -0.76 6.06
C PRO A 74 -16.10 -1.58 4.88
N SER A 75 -17.22 -1.16 4.29
CA SER A 75 -17.79 -1.81 3.10
C SER A 75 -17.07 -1.38 1.83
N ASP A 76 -16.52 -0.16 1.84
CA ASP A 76 -15.76 0.42 0.73
C ASP A 76 -14.54 1.15 1.27
N TYR A 77 -13.50 1.27 0.44
CA TYR A 77 -12.37 2.12 0.74
C TYR A 77 -11.89 2.87 -0.49
N TYR A 78 -11.51 4.13 -0.26
CA TYR A 78 -11.00 5.01 -1.30
C TYR A 78 -9.49 5.19 -1.15
N ILE A 79 -8.82 5.24 -2.30
CA ILE A 79 -7.40 5.58 -2.40
C ILE A 79 -7.26 6.74 -3.37
N ASP A 80 -6.68 7.84 -2.88
CA ASP A 80 -6.14 8.90 -3.71
C ASP A 80 -4.62 8.87 -3.62
N ALA A 81 -3.92 8.94 -4.74
CA ALA A 81 -2.47 8.85 -4.79
C ALA A 81 -1.84 9.79 -5.81
N VAL A 82 -0.71 10.38 -5.45
CA VAL A 82 0.25 11.02 -6.35
C VAL A 82 1.44 10.09 -6.48
N LEU A 83 1.67 9.58 -7.69
CA LEU A 83 2.73 8.65 -8.01
C LEU A 83 3.74 9.31 -8.92
N ARG A 84 5.01 8.93 -8.76
CA ARG A 84 6.07 9.18 -9.72
C ARG A 84 6.53 7.85 -10.28
N LEU A 85 6.49 7.73 -11.60
CA LEU A 85 6.99 6.57 -12.32
C LEU A 85 8.45 6.78 -12.75
N GLN A 86 9.10 5.70 -13.16
CA GLN A 86 10.40 5.80 -13.83
C GLN A 86 10.28 6.70 -15.08
N PRO A 87 11.33 7.47 -15.42
CA PRO A 87 11.28 8.37 -16.58
C PRO A 87 10.87 7.67 -17.88
N GLY A 88 9.91 8.26 -18.60
CA GLY A 88 9.36 7.77 -19.87
C GLY A 88 8.21 6.76 -19.73
N GLU A 89 7.87 6.30 -18.53
CA GLU A 89 6.80 5.33 -18.32
C GLU A 89 5.42 5.88 -18.66
N VAL A 90 5.13 7.14 -18.34
CA VAL A 90 3.84 7.76 -18.71
C VAL A 90 3.72 7.85 -20.23
N ALA A 91 4.79 8.24 -20.91
CA ALA A 91 4.83 8.26 -22.38
C ALA A 91 4.66 6.86 -22.98
N ARG A 92 5.27 5.83 -22.37
CA ARG A 92 5.09 4.42 -22.76
C ARG A 92 3.62 3.99 -22.61
N LEU A 93 2.98 4.34 -21.49
CA LEU A 93 1.58 4.02 -21.22
C LEU A 93 0.66 4.66 -22.27
N LEU A 94 0.88 5.93 -22.60
CA LEU A 94 0.08 6.69 -23.56
C LEU A 94 0.30 6.32 -25.03
N LYS A 95 1.41 5.64 -25.34
CA LYS A 95 1.80 5.33 -26.73
C LYS A 95 0.69 4.58 -27.49
N GLY A 96 0.21 5.20 -28.57
CA GLY A 96 -0.83 4.61 -29.43
C GLY A 96 -2.22 4.57 -28.80
N ARG A 97 -2.45 5.33 -27.72
CA ARG A 97 -3.74 5.43 -27.04
C ARG A 97 -4.33 6.81 -27.21
N GLU A 98 -5.66 6.87 -27.27
CA GLU A 98 -6.36 8.14 -27.18
C GLU A 98 -6.28 8.64 -25.73
N ALA A 99 -5.77 9.85 -25.57
CA ALA A 99 -5.78 10.60 -24.33
C ALA A 99 -6.09 12.06 -24.63
N ARG A 100 -6.72 12.75 -23.69
CA ARG A 100 -7.15 14.14 -23.84
C ARG A 100 -6.73 14.96 -22.63
N ASP A 101 -6.46 16.24 -22.86
CA ASP A 101 -6.25 17.20 -21.79
C ASP A 101 -7.47 17.22 -20.87
N THR A 102 -7.21 17.22 -19.56
CA THR A 102 -8.24 17.32 -18.55
C THR A 102 -7.74 18.11 -17.35
N ALA A 103 -8.66 18.67 -16.58
CA ALA A 103 -8.35 19.12 -15.23
C ALA A 103 -8.23 17.91 -14.29
N LEU A 104 -7.41 18.05 -13.25
CA LEU A 104 -7.49 17.17 -12.09
C LEU A 104 -8.84 17.36 -11.38
N PRO A 105 -9.34 16.32 -10.69
CA PRO A 105 -10.47 16.46 -9.79
C PRO A 105 -10.04 17.28 -8.56
N LYS A 106 -10.97 17.48 -7.63
CA LYS A 106 -10.64 18.10 -6.34
C LYS A 106 -9.70 17.19 -5.55
N VAL A 107 -8.41 17.52 -5.54
CA VAL A 107 -7.39 16.83 -4.75
C VAL A 107 -7.40 17.33 -3.31
N SER A 108 -7.14 16.44 -2.34
CA SER A 108 -7.01 16.84 -0.94
C SER A 108 -5.85 17.84 -0.76
N PRO A 109 -5.92 18.80 0.18
CA PRO A 109 -4.82 19.75 0.40
C PRO A 109 -3.48 19.08 0.73
N VAL A 110 -3.53 17.92 1.38
CA VAL A 110 -2.33 17.19 1.77
C VAL A 110 -1.65 16.55 0.55
N LEU A 111 -2.42 15.95 -0.37
CA LEU A 111 -1.88 15.41 -1.61
C LEU A 111 -1.49 16.48 -2.62
N ALA A 112 -2.21 17.62 -2.63
CA ALA A 112 -1.94 18.75 -3.51
C ALA A 112 -0.51 19.28 -3.35
N ALA A 113 0.08 19.19 -2.15
CA ALA A 113 1.46 19.60 -1.87
C ALA A 113 2.52 18.76 -2.61
N PHE A 114 2.17 17.58 -3.12
CA PHE A 114 3.07 16.67 -3.82
C PHE A 114 2.87 16.65 -5.34
N LEU A 115 1.89 17.40 -5.85
CA LEU A 115 1.66 17.48 -7.29
C LEU A 115 2.85 18.18 -7.98
N PRO A 116 3.26 17.70 -9.17
CA PRO A 116 4.28 18.38 -9.95
C PRO A 116 3.85 19.80 -10.33
N ASN A 117 4.77 20.74 -10.21
CA ASN A 117 4.53 22.13 -10.64
C ASN A 117 4.38 22.19 -12.16
N GLY A 118 3.35 22.90 -12.62
CA GLY A 118 3.13 23.13 -14.06
C GLY A 118 2.67 21.89 -14.84
N ALA A 119 2.19 20.86 -14.15
CA ALA A 119 1.72 19.62 -14.77
C ALA A 119 0.60 19.84 -15.78
N VAL A 120 0.64 19.10 -16.89
CA VAL A 120 -0.44 19.07 -17.88
C VAL A 120 -1.03 17.66 -17.88
N TRP A 121 -2.24 17.55 -17.37
CA TRP A 121 -2.87 16.26 -17.10
C TRP A 121 -3.61 15.73 -18.31
N LEU A 122 -3.30 14.50 -18.67
CA LEU A 122 -3.97 13.72 -19.70
C LEU A 122 -4.81 12.62 -19.04
N HIS A 123 -5.96 12.34 -19.65
CA HIS A 123 -6.84 11.25 -19.24
C HIS A 123 -7.13 10.31 -20.40
N SER A 124 -7.19 9.01 -20.11
CA SER A 124 -7.57 7.97 -21.06
C SER A 124 -8.46 6.93 -20.39
N ALA A 125 -9.73 6.89 -20.78
CA ALA A 125 -10.68 5.89 -20.29
C ALA A 125 -10.23 4.44 -20.57
N LYS A 126 -9.40 4.22 -21.60
CA LYS A 126 -8.82 2.90 -21.88
C LYS A 126 -7.79 2.50 -20.82
N LEU A 127 -6.99 3.45 -20.33
CA LEU A 127 -6.02 3.19 -19.27
C LEU A 127 -6.70 2.92 -17.93
N ASP A 128 -7.78 3.64 -17.60
CA ASP A 128 -8.57 3.40 -16.38
C ASP A 128 -9.00 1.95 -16.21
N ARG A 129 -9.48 1.34 -17.30
CA ARG A 129 -9.94 -0.06 -17.31
C ARG A 129 -8.81 -1.08 -17.32
N GLU A 130 -7.63 -0.70 -17.78
CA GLU A 130 -6.54 -1.64 -18.03
C GLU A 130 -5.53 -1.68 -16.88
N LEU A 131 -5.31 -0.57 -16.19
CA LEU A 131 -4.20 -0.39 -15.24
C LEU A 131 -4.48 -0.92 -13.83
N ALA A 132 -5.75 -1.00 -13.43
CA ALA A 132 -6.14 -1.42 -12.09
C ALA A 132 -7.24 -2.48 -12.13
N LEU A 133 -7.32 -3.26 -11.05
CA LEU A 133 -8.48 -4.04 -10.68
C LEU A 133 -9.12 -3.35 -9.48
N ALA A 134 -10.27 -2.71 -9.72
CA ALA A 134 -10.97 -1.87 -8.76
C ALA A 134 -12.43 -1.77 -9.19
N ASP A 135 -13.32 -1.40 -8.27
CA ASP A 135 -14.71 -1.07 -8.62
C ASP A 135 -14.75 0.19 -9.47
N SER A 136 -13.89 1.15 -9.15
CA SER A 136 -13.57 2.28 -10.00
C SER A 136 -12.11 2.70 -9.82
N ALA A 137 -11.49 3.12 -10.92
CA ALA A 137 -10.18 3.75 -10.92
C ALA A 137 -10.13 4.78 -12.03
N THR A 138 -9.52 5.92 -11.77
CA THR A 138 -9.27 6.95 -12.77
C THR A 138 -7.84 7.45 -12.65
N PHE A 139 -7.16 7.54 -13.78
CA PHE A 139 -5.75 7.95 -13.87
C PHE A 139 -5.62 9.26 -14.65
N TRP A 140 -4.97 10.22 -14.02
CA TRP A 140 -4.53 11.46 -14.65
C TRP A 140 -3.02 11.41 -14.79
N LEU A 141 -2.53 11.59 -16.00
CA LEU A 141 -1.16 11.30 -16.39
C LEU A 141 -0.47 12.57 -16.86
N ASP A 142 0.67 12.93 -16.27
CA ASP A 142 1.51 14.03 -16.75
C ASP A 142 2.80 13.45 -17.36
N PRO A 143 2.93 13.42 -18.70
CA PRO A 143 4.10 12.84 -19.37
C PRO A 143 5.37 13.66 -19.17
N ALA A 144 5.28 14.95 -18.82
CA ALA A 144 6.45 15.80 -18.66
C ALA A 144 7.25 15.49 -17.40
N SER A 145 6.57 15.05 -16.32
CA SER A 145 7.19 14.73 -15.04
C SER A 145 7.09 13.25 -14.64
N ASP A 146 6.54 12.40 -15.52
CA ASP A 146 6.20 11.00 -15.25
C ASP A 146 5.36 10.83 -13.97
N SER A 147 4.46 11.79 -13.74
CA SER A 147 3.58 11.76 -12.58
C SER A 147 2.20 11.24 -12.93
N VAL A 148 1.59 10.54 -11.98
CA VAL A 148 0.23 10.02 -12.10
C VAL A 148 -0.55 10.40 -10.86
N TYR A 149 -1.70 11.04 -11.04
CA TYR A 149 -2.71 11.09 -9.99
C TYR A 149 -3.69 9.94 -10.21
N LEU A 150 -3.96 9.19 -9.14
CA LEU A 150 -4.90 8.08 -9.10
C LEU A 150 -6.00 8.40 -8.10
N SER A 151 -7.25 8.16 -8.48
CA SER A 151 -8.37 8.04 -7.56
C SER A 151 -9.06 6.69 -7.81
N ALA A 152 -9.21 5.87 -6.78
CA ALA A 152 -9.77 4.53 -6.90
C ALA A 152 -10.64 4.14 -5.70
N ASN A 153 -11.67 3.34 -5.97
CA ASN A 153 -12.49 2.66 -4.98
C ASN A 153 -12.22 1.15 -5.03
N ASN A 154 -11.99 0.54 -3.86
CA ASN A 154 -11.76 -0.90 -3.70
C ASN A 154 -10.62 -1.45 -4.57
N LEU A 155 -9.48 -0.73 -4.59
CA LEU A 155 -8.29 -1.11 -5.37
C LEU A 155 -7.66 -2.42 -4.88
N SER A 156 -7.76 -3.46 -5.70
CA SER A 156 -7.28 -4.80 -5.42
C SER A 156 -5.95 -5.12 -6.10
N ALA A 157 -5.18 -6.01 -5.49
CA ALA A 157 -4.07 -6.66 -6.19
C ALA A 157 -4.63 -7.66 -7.21
N PRO A 158 -3.97 -7.86 -8.36
CA PRO A 158 -4.34 -8.95 -9.25
C PRO A 158 -4.19 -10.30 -8.56
N GLU A 159 -5.23 -11.12 -8.67
CA GLU A 159 -5.24 -12.52 -8.26
C GLU A 159 -4.02 -13.21 -8.91
N ILE A 160 -3.03 -13.56 -8.08
CA ILE A 160 -1.96 -14.44 -8.52
C ILE A 160 -2.61 -15.82 -8.58
N SER A 161 -2.98 -16.30 -9.77
CA SER A 161 -3.52 -17.65 -9.91
C SER A 161 -2.49 -18.65 -9.39
N THR A 162 -2.64 -19.11 -8.15
CA THR A 162 -1.95 -20.29 -7.67
C THR A 162 -2.52 -21.46 -8.46
N PRO A 163 -1.70 -22.21 -9.23
CA PRO A 163 -2.20 -23.43 -9.85
C PRO A 163 -2.69 -24.35 -8.74
N SER A 164 -3.98 -24.69 -8.76
CA SER A 164 -4.54 -25.72 -7.89
C SER A 164 -3.71 -26.98 -8.09
N ALA A 165 -3.03 -27.43 -7.03
CA ALA A 165 -2.39 -28.73 -7.02
C ALA A 165 -3.51 -29.78 -7.14
N GLY A 166 -3.62 -30.38 -8.31
CA GLY A 166 -4.48 -31.53 -8.58
C GLY A 166 -3.92 -32.82 -8.00
#